data_AF-A0A1H7V0P5-F1
#
_entry.id   AF-A0A1H7V0P5-F1
#
_cell.length_a   1.000
_cell.length_b   1.000
_cell.length_c   1.000
_cell.angle_alpha   90.00
_cell.angle_beta   90.00
_cell.angle_gamma   90.00
#
_symmetry.space_group_name_H-M   'P 1'
#
loop_
_entity.id
_entity.type
_entity.pdbx_description
1 polymer ?
#
loop_
_entity_poly.entity_id
_entity_poly.type
_entity_poly.pdbx_seq_one_letter_code
_entity_poly.pdbx_strand_id
1 'polypeptide(L)'
;MNDKLIDTIKEMEIKSAPEEQSLEAALNQYTKKQLAHFIERFDLDIAKSWKKAEIIDALIEWMESAQKELLESNEELNAFYSNKVVNADQPLEINDDLSDKEQESVLSLVEHGLVFNADGQLWAPEAVAKTFDTASNKPAESSEATEEKASQNEEKSQPAQPKKQGKQTSSPTLSPEERIAREKKMRLKYFKKQAKKKKKKR
;
A
#
# COMPACT_ATOMS: atom_id res chain seq x y z
N MET A 1 17.51 -26.76 -5.27
CA MET A 1 16.66 -26.24 -4.17
C MET A 1 15.58 -25.32 -4.77
N ASN A 2 15.20 -25.54 -6.03
CA ASN A 2 14.72 -24.47 -6.93
C ASN A 2 13.20 -24.47 -7.09
N ASP A 3 12.56 -25.64 -6.99
CA ASP A 3 11.10 -25.75 -6.90
C ASP A 3 10.53 -24.83 -5.82
N LYS A 4 11.30 -24.60 -4.74
CA LYS A 4 10.91 -23.69 -3.65
C LYS A 4 10.77 -22.23 -4.08
N LEU A 5 11.57 -21.75 -5.04
CA LEU A 5 11.53 -20.36 -5.47
C LEU A 5 10.26 -20.11 -6.28
N ILE A 6 10.01 -20.93 -7.31
CA ILE A 6 8.81 -20.82 -8.14
C ILE A 6 7.54 -21.10 -7.33
N ASP A 7 7.57 -22.05 -6.39
CA ASP A 7 6.46 -22.30 -5.48
C ASP A 7 6.15 -21.07 -4.62
N THR A 8 7.18 -20.37 -4.12
CA THR A 8 6.99 -19.13 -3.35
C THR A 8 6.39 -18.02 -4.21
N ILE A 9 6.84 -17.85 -5.45
CA ILE A 9 6.28 -16.86 -6.39
C ILE A 9 4.80 -17.17 -6.69
N LYS A 10 4.45 -18.45 -6.85
CA LYS A 10 3.07 -18.92 -7.05
C LYS A 10 2.22 -18.76 -5.77
N GLU A 11 2.78 -18.98 -4.58
CA GLU A 11 2.08 -18.71 -3.31
C GLU A 11 1.78 -17.21 -3.12
N MET A 12 2.62 -16.35 -3.69
CA MET A 12 2.47 -14.90 -3.75
C MET A 12 1.71 -14.43 -5.00
N GLU A 13 0.88 -15.29 -5.59
CA GLU A 13 0.00 -14.90 -6.68
C GLU A 13 -1.20 -14.09 -6.18
N ILE A 14 -1.54 -13.04 -6.93
CA ILE A 14 -2.80 -12.30 -6.82
C ILE A 14 -3.75 -12.71 -7.94
N LYS A 15 -5.05 -12.67 -7.64
CA LYS A 15 -6.11 -13.20 -8.52
C LYS A 15 -6.29 -12.48 -9.86
N SER A 16 -5.79 -11.25 -9.97
CA SER A 16 -5.91 -10.43 -11.17
C SER A 16 -5.09 -9.18 -10.98
N ALA A 17 -4.60 -8.63 -12.10
CA ALA A 17 -4.00 -7.31 -12.12
C ALA A 17 -5.01 -6.28 -11.58
N PRO A 18 -4.62 -5.40 -10.64
CA PRO A 18 -5.50 -4.34 -10.16
C PRO A 18 -5.85 -3.35 -11.28
N GLU A 19 -7.07 -2.79 -11.23
CA GLU A 19 -7.49 -1.73 -12.16
C GLU A 19 -6.66 -0.46 -11.98
N GLU A 20 -6.35 -0.12 -10.73
CA GLU A 20 -5.46 0.97 -10.40
C GLU A 20 -4.01 0.49 -10.44
N GLN A 21 -3.16 1.15 -11.24
CA GLN A 21 -1.75 0.81 -11.35
C GLN A 21 -0.90 1.36 -10.19
N SER A 22 -1.38 1.17 -8.95
CA SER A 22 -0.73 1.62 -7.72
C SER A 22 -0.24 0.45 -6.87
N LEU A 23 0.81 0.70 -6.09
CA LEU A 23 1.36 -0.27 -5.14
C LEU A 23 0.30 -0.66 -4.08
N GLU A 24 -0.46 0.32 -3.61
CA GLU A 24 -1.54 0.12 -2.64
C GLU A 24 -2.64 -0.81 -3.19
N ALA A 25 -3.07 -0.60 -4.43
CA ALA A 25 -4.11 -1.44 -5.05
C ALA A 25 -3.64 -2.89 -5.19
N ALA A 26 -2.36 -3.10 -5.54
CA ALA A 26 -1.75 -4.42 -5.65
C ALA A 26 -1.64 -5.12 -4.29
N LEU A 27 -1.13 -4.44 -3.26
CA LEU A 27 -1.07 -4.98 -1.90
C LEU A 27 -2.46 -5.25 -1.32
N ASN A 28 -3.48 -4.51 -1.74
CA ASN A 28 -4.86 -4.77 -1.39
C ASN A 28 -5.42 -6.06 -2.00
N GLN A 29 -4.81 -6.64 -3.05
CA GLN A 29 -5.21 -7.95 -3.55
C GLN A 29 -4.71 -9.10 -2.66
N TYR A 30 -3.60 -8.91 -1.96
CA TYR A 30 -3.06 -9.95 -1.09
C TYR A 30 -3.95 -10.27 0.11
N THR A 31 -3.96 -11.54 0.50
CA THR A 31 -4.51 -11.95 1.79
C THR A 31 -3.60 -11.46 2.92
N LYS A 32 -4.15 -11.31 4.13
CA LYS A 32 -3.34 -10.94 5.31
C LYS A 32 -2.21 -11.95 5.60
N LYS A 33 -2.38 -13.21 5.21
CA LYS A 33 -1.34 -14.24 5.33
C LYS A 33 -0.18 -13.99 4.37
N GLN A 34 -0.48 -13.68 3.11
CA GLN A 34 0.55 -13.29 2.13
C GLN A 34 1.24 -12.00 2.56
N LEU A 35 0.51 -11.00 3.09
CA LEU A 35 1.15 -9.79 3.62
C LEU A 35 2.08 -10.08 4.80
N ALA A 36 1.76 -11.07 5.64
CA ALA A 36 2.62 -11.47 6.75
C ALA A 36 3.92 -12.14 6.29
N HIS A 37 3.96 -12.71 5.07
CA HIS A 37 5.18 -13.26 4.50
C HIS A 37 6.28 -12.18 4.40
N PHE A 38 5.96 -11.00 3.85
CA PHE A 38 6.92 -9.89 3.75
C PHE A 38 7.44 -9.45 5.12
N ILE A 39 6.54 -9.35 6.11
CA ILE A 39 6.91 -8.98 7.48
C ILE A 39 7.92 -9.97 8.06
N GLU A 40 7.68 -11.27 7.89
CA GLU A 40 8.57 -12.33 8.39
C GLU A 40 9.88 -12.41 7.62
N ARG A 41 9.82 -12.19 6.30
CA ARG A 41 10.96 -12.28 5.39
C ARG A 41 12.01 -11.20 5.66
N PHE A 42 11.54 -9.98 5.95
CA PHE A 42 12.39 -8.81 6.16
C PHE A 42 12.48 -8.38 7.64
N ASP A 43 11.96 -9.18 8.56
CA ASP A 43 11.92 -8.92 10.01
C ASP A 43 11.43 -7.49 10.35
N LEU A 44 10.32 -7.09 9.71
CA LEU A 44 9.76 -5.75 9.86
C LEU A 44 9.08 -5.58 11.23
N ASP A 45 9.18 -4.38 11.83
CA ASP A 45 8.49 -4.03 13.07
C ASP A 45 6.99 -3.73 12.84
N ILE A 46 6.33 -4.62 12.12
CA ILE A 46 4.89 -4.56 11.81
C ILE A 46 4.23 -5.72 12.54
N ALA A 47 3.33 -5.43 13.48
CA ALA A 47 2.68 -6.50 14.22
C ALA A 47 1.63 -7.22 13.34
N LYS A 48 1.74 -8.55 13.23
CA LYS A 48 0.76 -9.41 12.51
C LYS A 48 -0.68 -9.28 13.02
N SER A 49 -0.87 -8.70 14.21
CA SER A 49 -2.18 -8.42 14.81
C SER A 49 -2.87 -7.17 14.24
N TRP A 50 -2.13 -6.28 13.58
CA TRP A 50 -2.66 -5.06 12.96
C TRP A 50 -3.72 -5.35 11.90
N LYS A 51 -4.55 -4.36 11.58
CA LYS A 51 -5.52 -4.49 10.48
C LYS A 51 -4.77 -4.56 9.15
N LYS A 52 -5.40 -5.16 8.15
CA LYS A 52 -4.82 -5.28 6.80
C LYS A 52 -4.39 -3.92 6.25
N ALA A 53 -5.23 -2.89 6.36
CA ALA A 53 -4.89 -1.54 5.91
C ALA A 53 -3.64 -0.99 6.61
N GLU A 54 -3.57 -1.09 7.95
CA GLU A 54 -2.39 -0.66 8.73
C GLU A 54 -1.11 -1.41 8.33
N ILE A 55 -1.21 -2.68 7.96
CA ILE A 55 -0.08 -3.46 7.44
C ILE A 55 0.33 -2.98 6.04
N ILE A 56 -0.65 -2.70 5.17
CA ILE A 56 -0.39 -2.22 3.82
C ILE A 56 0.30 -0.87 3.86
N ASP A 57 -0.20 0.08 4.65
CA ASP A 57 0.38 1.42 4.77
C ASP A 57 1.86 1.34 5.19
N ALA A 58 2.16 0.52 6.20
CA ALA A 58 3.52 0.32 6.68
C ALA A 58 4.42 -0.41 5.67
N LEU A 59 3.86 -1.38 4.92
CA LEU A 59 4.59 -2.06 3.85
C LEU A 59 4.90 -1.14 2.68
N ILE A 60 3.99 -0.24 2.31
CA ILE A 60 4.22 0.75 1.25
C ILE A 60 5.40 1.65 1.64
N GLU A 61 5.38 2.21 2.85
CA GLU A 61 6.46 3.08 3.34
C GLU A 61 7.84 2.37 3.31
N TRP A 62 7.86 1.11 3.74
CA TRP A 62 9.07 0.29 3.69
C TRP A 62 9.49 -0.03 2.24
N MET A 63 8.56 -0.49 1.39
CA MET A 63 8.84 -0.88 0.01
C MET A 63 9.34 0.31 -0.82
N GLU A 64 8.75 1.50 -0.70
CA GLU A 64 9.22 2.69 -1.43
C GLU A 64 10.68 3.05 -1.14
N SER A 65 11.16 2.76 0.07
CA SER A 65 12.55 2.95 0.47
C SER A 65 13.43 1.80 -0.04
N ALA A 66 13.00 0.56 0.18
CA ALA A 66 13.74 -0.64 -0.16
C ALA A 66 13.90 -0.84 -1.68
N GLN A 67 12.91 -0.43 -2.48
CA GLN A 67 12.93 -0.49 -3.94
C GLN A 67 14.11 0.30 -4.54
N LYS A 68 14.33 1.51 -4.04
CA LYS A 68 15.42 2.38 -4.52
C LYS A 68 16.77 1.79 -4.18
N GLU A 69 16.95 1.38 -2.93
CA GLU A 69 18.20 0.78 -2.46
C GLU A 69 18.53 -0.52 -3.22
N LEU A 70 17.53 -1.37 -3.48
CA LEU A 70 17.73 -2.62 -4.20
C LEU A 70 18.19 -2.38 -5.65
N LEU A 71 17.54 -1.46 -6.36
CA LEU A 71 17.86 -1.20 -7.77
C LEU A 71 19.18 -0.43 -7.94
N GLU A 72 19.55 0.41 -6.97
CA GLU A 72 20.85 1.09 -6.94
C GLU A 72 22.01 0.14 -6.58
N SER A 73 21.76 -0.83 -5.69
CA SER A 73 22.79 -1.77 -5.24
C SER A 73 23.00 -2.96 -6.18
N ASN A 74 22.02 -3.28 -7.03
CA ASN A 74 22.05 -4.45 -7.91
C ASN A 74 21.75 -4.07 -9.37
N GLU A 75 22.81 -3.72 -10.11
CA GLU A 75 22.73 -3.34 -11.53
C GLU A 75 22.16 -4.46 -12.42
N GLU A 76 22.47 -5.72 -12.13
CA GLU A 76 21.95 -6.86 -12.91
C GLU A 76 20.43 -6.99 -12.76
N LEU A 77 19.94 -6.87 -11.52
CA LEU A 77 18.50 -6.91 -11.24
C LEU A 77 17.78 -5.71 -11.85
N ASN A 78 18.39 -4.54 -11.82
CA ASN A 78 17.85 -3.34 -12.44
C ASN A 78 17.76 -3.48 -13.97
N ALA A 79 18.81 -4.02 -14.61
CA ALA A 79 18.78 -4.34 -16.03
C ALA A 79 17.71 -5.39 -16.37
N PHE A 80 17.53 -6.40 -15.53
CA PHE A 80 16.45 -7.38 -15.68
C PHE A 80 15.08 -6.71 -15.59
N TYR A 81 14.82 -5.95 -14.53
CA TYR A 81 13.55 -5.23 -14.34
C TYR A 81 13.23 -4.30 -15.52
N SER A 82 14.20 -3.49 -15.95
CA SER A 82 14.04 -2.55 -17.04
C SER A 82 13.76 -3.25 -18.39
N ASN A 83 14.49 -4.31 -18.72
CA ASN A 83 14.39 -4.94 -20.03
C ASN A 83 13.29 -6.00 -20.14
N LYS A 84 13.04 -6.76 -19.07
CA LYS A 84 12.14 -7.94 -19.07
C LYS A 84 10.78 -7.67 -18.43
N VAL A 85 10.62 -6.55 -17.72
CA VAL A 85 9.35 -6.19 -17.08
C VAL A 85 8.82 -4.88 -17.65
N VAL A 86 9.58 -3.79 -17.52
CA VAL A 86 9.08 -2.44 -17.88
C VAL A 86 9.01 -2.25 -19.40
N ASN A 87 10.09 -2.54 -20.12
CA ASN A 87 10.18 -2.36 -21.57
C ASN A 87 9.84 -3.63 -22.37
N ALA A 88 9.22 -4.63 -21.75
CA ALA A 88 8.91 -5.87 -22.42
C ALA A 88 7.70 -5.72 -23.35
N ASP A 89 7.81 -6.24 -24.57
CA ASP A 89 6.70 -6.26 -25.54
C ASP A 89 5.52 -7.14 -25.07
N GLN A 90 5.81 -8.12 -24.20
CA GLN A 90 4.83 -9.04 -23.61
C GLN A 90 5.12 -9.23 -22.12
N PRO A 91 4.08 -9.41 -21.28
CA PRO A 91 4.25 -9.74 -19.87
C PRO A 91 5.06 -11.03 -19.71
N LEU A 92 5.98 -11.06 -18.75
CA LEU A 92 6.72 -12.28 -18.42
C LEU A 92 5.79 -13.28 -17.73
N GLU A 93 5.71 -14.49 -18.27
CA GLU A 93 4.94 -15.59 -17.67
C GLU A 93 5.75 -16.29 -16.56
N ILE A 94 5.09 -16.60 -15.45
CA ILE A 94 5.65 -17.31 -14.32
C ILE A 94 5.43 -18.82 -14.52
N ASN A 95 6.43 -19.48 -15.05
CA ASN A 95 6.43 -20.92 -15.30
C ASN A 95 7.76 -21.57 -14.88
N ASP A 96 7.80 -22.90 -14.94
CA ASP A 96 8.95 -23.69 -14.50
C ASP A 96 10.12 -23.65 -15.51
N ASP A 97 9.93 -23.01 -16.67
CA ASP A 97 10.96 -22.86 -17.72
C ASP A 97 11.89 -21.66 -17.48
N LEU A 98 11.56 -20.78 -16.52
CA LEU A 98 12.43 -19.69 -16.09
C LEU A 98 13.74 -20.25 -15.51
N SER A 99 14.88 -19.67 -15.91
CA SER A 99 16.17 -20.06 -15.33
C SER A 99 16.26 -19.71 -13.85
N ASP A 100 17.08 -20.43 -13.08
CA ASP A 100 17.24 -20.19 -11.64
C ASP A 100 17.53 -18.72 -11.31
N LYS A 101 18.38 -18.07 -12.10
CA LYS A 101 18.71 -16.65 -11.93
C LYS A 101 17.52 -15.73 -12.20
N GLU A 102 16.69 -16.07 -13.19
CA GLU A 102 15.47 -15.33 -13.47
C GLU A 102 14.45 -15.55 -12.36
N GLN A 103 14.30 -16.76 -11.84
CA GLN A 103 13.44 -17.04 -10.69
C GLN A 103 13.89 -16.26 -9.44
N GLU A 104 15.19 -16.21 -9.15
CA GLU A 104 15.74 -15.40 -8.06
C GLU A 104 15.46 -13.89 -8.27
N SER A 105 15.65 -13.41 -9.50
CA SER A 105 15.38 -12.02 -9.85
C SER A 105 13.90 -11.68 -9.67
N VAL A 106 13.01 -12.53 -10.21
CA VAL A 106 11.56 -12.35 -10.08
C VAL A 106 11.13 -12.38 -8.62
N LEU A 107 11.60 -13.36 -7.83
CA LEU A 107 11.28 -13.43 -6.41
C LEU A 107 11.73 -12.16 -5.70
N SER A 108 12.94 -11.67 -5.97
CA SER A 108 13.46 -10.44 -5.38
C SER A 108 12.57 -9.22 -5.73
N LEU A 109 12.16 -9.10 -7.00
CA LEU A 109 11.25 -8.03 -7.43
C LEU A 109 9.87 -8.11 -6.76
N VAL A 110 9.32 -9.32 -6.59
CA VAL A 110 8.04 -9.54 -5.90
C VAL A 110 8.15 -9.21 -4.42
N GLU A 111 9.20 -9.68 -3.75
CA GLU A 111 9.45 -9.46 -2.32
C GLU A 111 9.58 -7.96 -1.97
N HIS A 112 10.08 -7.14 -2.90
CA HIS A 112 10.22 -5.69 -2.73
C HIS A 112 9.06 -4.87 -3.33
N GLY A 113 8.02 -5.53 -3.85
CA GLY A 113 6.83 -4.86 -4.40
C GLY A 113 7.08 -4.11 -5.72
N LEU A 114 8.17 -4.42 -6.43
CA LEU A 114 8.45 -3.86 -7.77
C LEU A 114 7.53 -4.50 -8.82
N VAL A 115 7.19 -5.77 -8.63
CA VAL A 115 6.29 -6.56 -9.49
C VAL A 115 5.38 -7.44 -8.65
N PHE A 116 4.30 -7.91 -9.28
CA PHE A 116 3.32 -8.82 -8.69
C PHE A 116 3.04 -9.94 -9.68
N ASN A 117 2.89 -11.17 -9.19
CA ASN A 117 2.42 -12.28 -9.99
C ASN A 117 0.89 -12.24 -10.04
N ALA A 118 0.33 -11.83 -11.18
CA ALA A 118 -1.10 -11.71 -11.41
C ALA A 118 -1.53 -12.68 -12.52
N ASP A 119 -2.34 -13.68 -12.17
CA ASP A 119 -2.80 -14.73 -13.11
C ASP A 119 -1.64 -15.41 -13.88
N GLY A 120 -0.56 -15.73 -13.17
CA GLY A 120 0.64 -16.33 -13.75
C GLY A 120 1.49 -15.40 -14.61
N GLN A 121 1.23 -14.08 -14.61
CA GLN A 121 1.99 -13.09 -15.36
C GLN A 121 2.53 -11.99 -14.46
N LEU A 122 3.72 -11.46 -14.79
CA LEU A 122 4.26 -10.32 -14.07
C LEU A 122 3.54 -9.03 -14.44
N TRP A 123 3.11 -8.33 -13.40
CA TRP A 123 2.49 -7.03 -13.46
C TRP A 123 3.28 -6.04 -12.61
N ALA A 124 3.50 -4.82 -13.10
CA ALA A 124 4.25 -3.78 -12.41
C ALA A 124 3.37 -2.54 -12.15
N PRO A 125 3.46 -1.90 -10.96
CA PRO A 125 2.79 -0.63 -10.70
C PRO A 125 3.39 0.52 -11.52
N GLU A 126 2.55 1.44 -12.00
CA GLU A 126 2.95 2.54 -12.89
C GLU A 126 3.91 3.53 -12.22
N ALA A 127 3.72 3.78 -10.92
CA ALA A 127 4.57 4.68 -10.15
C ALA A 127 6.02 4.20 -10.05
N VAL A 128 6.23 2.88 -10.06
CA VAL A 128 7.55 2.24 -10.00
C VAL A 128 8.20 2.18 -11.39
N ALA A 129 7.40 2.03 -12.45
CA ALA A 129 7.87 2.11 -13.82
C ALA A 129 8.37 3.53 -14.19
N LYS A 130 7.70 4.59 -13.71
CA LYS A 130 8.01 5.98 -14.04
C LYS A 130 9.24 6.58 -13.33
N THR A 131 9.68 6.01 -12.20
CA THR A 131 10.86 6.53 -11.49
C THR A 131 12.17 6.38 -12.29
N PHE A 132 12.17 5.61 -13.38
CA PHE A 132 13.38 5.29 -14.14
C PHE A 132 13.42 5.84 -15.58
N ASP A 133 12.29 6.30 -16.14
CA ASP A 133 12.29 7.04 -17.42
C ASP A 133 13.01 8.40 -17.31
N THR A 134 13.17 8.94 -16.10
CA THR A 134 13.74 10.28 -15.90
C THR A 134 15.29 10.29 -15.83
N ALA A 135 15.95 9.13 -15.84
CA ALA A 135 17.42 9.06 -15.81
C ALA A 135 18.09 9.11 -17.21
N SER A 136 17.31 9.07 -18.30
CA SER A 136 17.83 9.10 -19.68
C SER A 136 17.42 10.35 -20.46
N ASN A 137 17.35 11.51 -19.80
CA ASN A 137 17.37 12.79 -20.48
C ASN A 137 18.34 13.76 -19.80
N LYS A 138 19.50 13.91 -20.43
CA LYS A 138 20.53 14.91 -20.14
C LYS A 138 19.91 16.32 -20.23
N PRO A 139 20.29 17.27 -19.36
CA PRO A 139 19.64 18.56 -19.25
C PRO A 139 20.05 19.46 -20.42
N ALA A 140 19.06 20.08 -21.06
CA ALA A 140 19.26 21.28 -21.86
C ALA A 140 18.81 22.47 -21.01
N GLU A 141 19.78 23.22 -20.50
CA GLU A 141 19.62 24.64 -20.20
C GLU A 141 18.96 25.35 -21.38
N SER A 142 17.94 26.17 -21.12
CA SER A 142 17.97 27.59 -21.51
C SER A 142 16.79 28.35 -20.91
N SER A 143 17.12 29.17 -19.91
CA SER A 143 16.86 30.61 -19.82
C SER A 143 15.48 31.19 -20.16
N GLU A 144 14.93 31.85 -19.14
CA GLU A 144 14.22 33.14 -19.15
C GLU A 144 13.04 33.35 -20.12
N ALA A 145 11.84 33.58 -19.57
CA ALA A 145 11.37 34.95 -19.34
C ALA A 145 10.02 34.98 -18.62
N THR A 146 10.02 35.77 -17.55
CA THR A 146 8.90 36.35 -16.82
C THR A 146 7.91 37.06 -17.75
N GLU A 147 6.60 36.92 -17.48
CA GLU A 147 5.68 38.06 -17.60
C GLU A 147 4.46 37.92 -16.67
N GLU A 148 4.23 39.01 -15.94
CA GLU A 148 3.12 39.29 -15.02
C GLU A 148 1.74 39.22 -15.70
N LYS A 149 0.70 38.87 -14.93
CA LYS A 149 -0.46 39.77 -14.77
C LYS A 149 -1.42 39.41 -13.63
N ALA A 150 -2.10 40.45 -13.19
CA ALA A 150 -2.66 40.69 -11.87
C ALA A 150 -4.18 40.42 -11.72
N SER A 151 -4.54 40.27 -10.44
CA SER A 151 -5.78 40.61 -9.70
C SER A 151 -7.10 40.97 -10.40
N GLN A 152 -8.19 40.41 -9.86
CA GLN A 152 -9.47 41.04 -9.47
C GLN A 152 -10.25 40.00 -8.64
N ASN A 153 -10.39 40.09 -7.30
CA ASN A 153 -11.21 40.98 -6.46
C ASN A 153 -12.72 40.95 -6.78
N GLU A 154 -13.48 40.12 -6.06
CA GLU A 154 -14.91 40.34 -5.80
C GLU A 154 -15.24 40.05 -4.33
N GLU A 155 -15.76 41.08 -3.68
CA GLU A 155 -16.17 41.20 -2.30
C GLU A 155 -17.71 41.18 -2.28
N LYS A 156 -18.34 40.34 -1.43
CA LYS A 156 -19.70 40.62 -0.92
C LYS A 156 -20.11 39.79 0.31
N SER A 157 -20.06 40.48 1.44
CA SER A 157 -21.12 40.67 2.44
C SER A 157 -21.86 39.47 3.06
N GLN A 158 -21.71 39.40 4.39
CA GLN A 158 -22.54 38.71 5.38
C GLN A 158 -24.03 39.13 5.34
N PRO A 159 -24.91 38.35 5.99
CA PRO A 159 -25.59 38.95 7.15
C PRO A 159 -25.56 38.08 8.41
N ALA A 160 -25.52 38.79 9.54
CA ALA A 160 -25.53 38.30 10.91
C ALA A 160 -26.90 37.77 11.36
N GLN A 161 -26.93 36.73 12.20
CA GLN A 161 -28.02 36.46 13.15
C GLN A 161 -27.53 35.75 14.44
N PRO A 162 -28.27 35.85 15.56
CA PRO A 162 -27.70 36.05 16.89
C PRO A 162 -27.59 34.80 17.77
N LYS A 163 -26.72 34.94 18.78
CA LYS A 163 -26.40 34.03 19.88
C LYS A 163 -27.65 33.51 20.62
N LYS A 164 -27.74 32.19 20.80
CA LYS A 164 -28.40 31.56 21.96
C LYS A 164 -27.38 30.73 22.73
N GLN A 165 -26.99 31.26 23.89
CA GLN A 165 -26.23 30.56 24.93
C GLN A 165 -27.05 29.39 25.48
N GLY A 166 -26.71 28.17 25.08
CA GLY A 166 -27.12 26.95 25.76
C GLY A 166 -26.08 26.60 26.83
N LYS A 167 -26.51 26.56 28.10
CA LYS A 167 -25.71 26.18 29.27
C LYS A 167 -24.89 24.90 28.99
N GLN A 168 -23.56 25.01 29.02
CA GLN A 168 -22.67 23.86 29.12
C GLN A 168 -22.82 23.27 30.52
N THR A 169 -23.58 22.18 30.65
CA THR A 169 -23.46 21.30 31.81
C THR A 169 -22.13 20.58 31.71
N SER A 170 -21.17 20.98 32.54
CA SER A 170 -19.90 20.30 32.73
C SER A 170 -20.15 18.85 33.15
N SER A 171 -20.04 17.93 32.21
CA SER A 171 -19.95 16.50 32.50
C SER A 171 -18.66 16.23 33.28
N PRO A 172 -18.68 15.39 34.33
CA PRO A 172 -17.48 15.06 35.08
C PRO A 172 -16.48 14.40 34.13
N THR A 173 -15.27 14.96 34.07
CA THR A 173 -14.16 14.42 33.29
C THR A 173 -13.70 13.12 33.93
N LEU A 174 -14.34 12.01 33.54
CA LEU A 174 -13.88 10.67 33.89
C LEU A 174 -12.47 10.47 33.35
N SER A 175 -11.60 9.83 34.14
CA SER A 175 -10.23 9.56 33.72
C SER A 175 -10.22 8.68 32.45
N PRO A 176 -9.15 8.70 31.65
CA PRO A 176 -9.03 7.86 30.46
C PRO A 176 -9.32 6.37 30.76
N GLU A 177 -8.90 5.88 31.91
CA GLU A 177 -9.14 4.50 32.36
C GLU A 177 -10.62 4.22 32.67
N GLU A 178 -11.30 5.16 33.31
CA GLU A 178 -12.74 5.06 33.60
C GLU A 178 -13.58 5.08 32.31
N ARG A 179 -13.15 5.85 31.30
CA ARG A 179 -13.77 5.85 29.96
C ARG A 179 -13.64 4.49 29.29
N ILE A 180 -12.43 3.91 29.28
CA ILE A 180 -12.17 2.59 28.70
C ILE A 180 -12.99 1.51 29.44
N ALA A 181 -13.05 1.56 30.77
CA ALA A 181 -13.82 0.61 31.57
C ALA A 181 -15.33 0.73 31.30
N ARG A 182 -15.85 1.95 31.13
CA ARG A 182 -17.26 2.20 30.81
C ARG A 182 -17.62 1.71 29.42
N GLU A 183 -16.75 1.92 28.43
CA GLU A 183 -16.93 1.44 27.06
C GLU A 183 -16.93 -0.09 26.99
N LYS A 184 -15.97 -0.75 27.67
CA LYS A 184 -15.93 -2.21 27.79
C LYS A 184 -17.23 -2.77 28.40
N LYS A 185 -17.74 -2.16 29.48
CA LYS A 185 -19.02 -2.56 30.10
C LYS A 185 -20.21 -2.38 29.15
N MET A 186 -20.26 -1.29 28.40
CA MET A 186 -21.33 -1.03 27.43
C MET A 186 -21.31 -2.02 26.27
N ARG A 187 -20.12 -2.30 25.71
CA ARG A 187 -19.93 -3.28 24.63
C ARG A 187 -20.32 -4.69 25.07
N LEU A 188 -19.97 -5.09 26.29
CA LEU A 188 -20.37 -6.39 26.86
C LEU A 188 -21.90 -6.49 27.04
N LYS A 189 -22.55 -5.42 27.52
CA LYS A 189 -24.03 -5.38 27.63
C LYS A 189 -24.69 -5.50 26.26
N TYR A 190 -24.15 -4.84 25.24
CA TYR A 190 -24.64 -4.93 23.87
C TYR A 190 -24.56 -6.36 23.33
N PHE A 191 -23.41 -7.03 23.46
CA PHE A 191 -23.25 -8.42 23.03
C PHE A 191 -24.18 -9.38 23.78
N LYS A 192 -24.35 -9.23 25.10
CA LYS A 192 -25.31 -10.01 25.88
C LYS A 192 -26.76 -9.79 25.40
N LYS A 193 -27.13 -8.57 25.04
CA LYS A 193 -28.47 -8.24 24.50
C LYS A 193 -28.69 -8.87 23.13
N GLN A 194 -27.68 -8.86 22.25
CA GLN A 194 -27.75 -9.50 20.93
C GLN A 194 -27.85 -11.03 21.04
N ALA A 195 -27.08 -11.65 21.94
CA ALA A 195 -27.15 -13.09 22.19
C ALA A 195 -28.54 -13.51 22.72
N LYS A 196 -29.14 -12.75 23.63
CA LYS A 196 -30.51 -13.01 24.12
C LYS A 196 -31.57 -12.83 23.02
N LYS A 197 -31.43 -11.85 22.13
CA LYS A 197 -32.33 -11.67 20.98
C LYS A 197 -32.26 -12.86 20.00
N LYS A 198 -31.06 -13.38 19.73
CA LYS A 198 -30.89 -14.57 18.87
C LYS A 198 -31.50 -15.83 19.50
N LYS A 199 -31.42 -15.99 20.83
CA LYS A 199 -32.05 -17.11 21.54
C LYS A 199 -33.59 -17.07 21.58
N LYS A 200 -34.22 -15.90 21.49
CA LYS A 200 -35.69 -15.76 21.44
C LYS A 200 -36.29 -15.93 20.03
N LYS A 201 -35.45 -15.97 18.99
CA LYS A 201 -35.87 -16.15 17.58
C LYS A 201 -35.73 -17.60 17.10
N ARG A 202 -35.26 -18.50 17.96
CA ARG A 202 -35.36 -19.96 17.82
C ARG A 202 -36.43 -20.43 18.79
#